data_AF-A0A1H6EGT5-F1
#
_entry.id   AF-A0A1H6EGT5-F1
#
_cell.length_a   1.000
_cell.length_b   1.000
_cell.length_c   1.000
_cell.angle_alpha   90.00
_cell.angle_beta   90.00
_cell.angle_gamma   90.00
#
_symmetry.space_group_name_H-M   'P 1'
#
loop_
_entity.id
_entity.type
_entity.pdbx_description
1 polymer ?
#
loop_
_entity_poly.entity_id
_entity_poly.type
_entity_poly.pdbx_seq_one_letter_code
_entity_poly.pdbx_strand_id
1 'polypeptide(L)'
;MVVRSLAAPGFSVLPDVVLPGDYTKDLDVPTQVAMLRDLSAETLLTELEMITHGRPAPHWQGAVDDPKRWLHEYATLLESVWSAMNPVWKRYRPLMDREVERVAVAAARRSLHVVLDDLHTDCRFDQGTLSFPDFEPERFAIESRGLVLMPMLAGPNAFITRLDGPDAVWAGYPLPGLADGRASAAAGRHDGDGLAFVTGAVRSDILLSLKRPMTMGALARGLQYAPNTVTYHCDRLESAGLIVRRRQGREIYVERTPRAAILVELFAT
;
A
#
# COMPACT_ATOMS: atom_id res chain seq x y z
N MET A 1 9.53 2.74 -27.81
CA MET A 1 10.97 3.07 -27.73
C MET A 1 11.32 3.60 -26.35
N VAL A 2 10.58 4.58 -25.84
CA VAL A 2 10.71 5.19 -24.50
C VAL A 2 10.85 4.21 -23.32
N VAL A 3 10.04 3.14 -23.25
CA VAL A 3 10.12 2.14 -22.14
C VAL A 3 11.52 1.55 -21.98
N ARG A 4 12.24 1.31 -23.08
CA ARG A 4 13.61 0.76 -23.01
C ARG A 4 14.58 1.71 -22.34
N SER A 5 14.34 3.02 -22.42
CA SER A 5 15.16 4.03 -21.76
C SER A 5 15.02 3.94 -20.23
N LEU A 6 13.88 3.48 -19.72
CA LEU A 6 13.53 3.50 -18.29
C LEU A 6 13.78 2.17 -17.56
N ALA A 7 13.96 1.08 -18.29
CA ALA A 7 14.01 -0.28 -17.72
C ALA A 7 15.15 -1.12 -18.30
N ALA A 8 16.28 -0.48 -18.62
CA ALA A 8 17.45 -1.17 -19.15
C ALA A 8 18.17 -1.98 -18.05
N PRO A 9 18.39 -3.30 -18.22
CA PRO A 9 19.12 -4.09 -17.24
C PRO A 9 20.53 -3.56 -17.00
N GLY A 10 20.96 -3.53 -15.73
CA GLY A 10 22.28 -3.04 -15.33
C GLY A 10 22.38 -1.51 -15.18
N PHE A 11 21.26 -0.79 -15.28
CA PHE A 11 21.17 0.65 -15.00
C PHE A 11 20.09 0.88 -13.94
N SER A 12 20.42 1.62 -12.89
CA SER A 12 19.52 1.96 -11.78
C SER A 12 19.13 3.44 -11.73
N VAL A 13 19.89 4.32 -12.39
CA VAL A 13 19.68 5.77 -12.36
C VAL A 13 18.86 6.25 -13.56
N LEU A 14 17.87 7.09 -13.29
CA LEU A 14 17.00 7.73 -14.28
C LEU A 14 16.98 9.25 -14.04
N PRO A 15 16.72 10.08 -15.07
CA PRO A 15 16.55 11.53 -14.88
C PRO A 15 15.33 11.80 -14.00
N ASP A 16 15.46 12.71 -13.04
CA ASP A 16 14.35 13.10 -12.15
C ASP A 16 13.16 13.67 -12.93
N VAL A 17 13.40 14.30 -14.09
CA VAL A 17 12.35 14.84 -14.97
C VAL A 17 11.36 13.80 -15.47
N VAL A 18 11.66 12.50 -15.39
CA VAL A 18 10.71 11.44 -15.73
C VAL A 18 9.65 11.25 -14.65
N LEU A 19 9.84 11.81 -13.46
CA LEU A 19 8.89 11.83 -12.35
C LEU A 19 8.58 13.29 -11.95
N PRO A 20 7.96 14.10 -12.82
CA PRO A 20 7.83 15.51 -12.55
C PRO A 20 6.82 15.77 -11.44
N GLY A 21 7.19 16.68 -10.55
CA GLY A 21 6.33 17.10 -9.47
C GLY A 21 7.10 17.49 -8.23
N ASP A 22 6.38 18.12 -7.32
CA ASP A 22 6.83 18.30 -5.95
C ASP A 22 6.36 17.10 -5.14
N TYR A 23 7.30 16.25 -4.72
CA TYR A 23 7.04 15.01 -3.98
C TYR A 23 6.39 15.24 -2.61
N THR A 24 6.27 16.50 -2.17
CA THR A 24 5.57 16.88 -0.94
C THR A 24 4.09 17.21 -1.17
N LYS A 25 3.60 17.18 -2.42
CA LYS A 25 2.22 17.51 -2.80
C LYS A 25 1.52 16.34 -3.47
N ASP A 26 0.23 16.17 -3.18
CA ASP A 26 -0.64 15.22 -3.89
C ASP A 26 -1.07 15.84 -5.22
N LEU A 27 -0.36 15.52 -6.30
CA LEU A 27 -0.67 15.94 -7.67
C LEU A 27 -1.39 14.81 -8.41
N ASP A 28 -2.49 15.11 -9.07
CA ASP A 28 -3.14 14.12 -9.92
C ASP A 28 -2.29 13.77 -11.16
N VAL A 29 -2.49 12.56 -11.67
CA VAL A 29 -1.71 12.05 -12.81
C VAL A 29 -1.89 12.89 -14.08
N PRO A 30 -3.10 13.38 -14.45
CA PRO A 30 -3.25 14.29 -15.58
C PRO A 30 -2.39 15.55 -15.47
N THR A 31 -2.26 16.13 -14.27
CA THR A 31 -1.39 17.30 -14.04
C THR A 31 0.08 16.94 -14.27
N GLN A 32 0.55 15.81 -13.73
CA GLN A 32 1.92 15.35 -13.94
C GLN A 32 2.23 15.06 -15.42
N VAL A 33 1.27 14.48 -16.15
CA VAL A 33 1.37 14.27 -17.61
C VAL A 33 1.47 15.60 -18.37
N ALA A 34 0.70 16.62 -17.96
CA ALA A 34 0.82 17.96 -18.55
C ALA A 34 2.19 18.58 -18.30
N MET A 35 2.74 18.43 -17.08
CA MET A 35 4.09 18.89 -16.75
C MET A 35 5.16 18.25 -17.64
N LEU A 36 5.05 16.95 -17.96
CA LEU A 36 5.95 16.29 -18.92
C LEU A 36 5.87 16.88 -20.33
N ARG A 37 4.66 17.25 -20.78
CA ARG A 37 4.44 17.82 -22.12
C ARG A 37 5.02 19.22 -22.24
N ASP A 38 5.01 19.97 -21.15
CA ASP A 38 5.53 21.34 -21.09
C ASP A 38 7.03 21.40 -20.73
N LEU A 39 7.62 20.25 -20.35
CA LEU A 39 9.02 20.18 -19.98
C LEU A 39 9.93 20.56 -21.16
N SER A 40 10.95 21.38 -20.88
CA SER A 40 11.90 21.79 -21.91
C SER A 40 12.85 20.65 -22.29
N ALA A 41 13.24 20.59 -23.56
CA ALA A 41 14.26 19.67 -24.05
C ALA A 41 15.61 19.89 -23.35
N GLU A 42 15.96 21.15 -23.06
CA GLU A 42 17.19 21.52 -22.38
C GLU A 42 17.26 20.91 -20.97
N THR A 43 16.15 20.92 -20.24
CA THR A 43 16.06 20.31 -18.90
C THR A 43 16.33 18.81 -18.97
N LEU A 44 15.69 18.09 -19.90
CA LEU A 44 15.94 16.65 -20.08
C LEU A 44 17.39 16.34 -20.45
N LEU A 45 17.96 17.10 -21.41
CA LEU A 45 19.35 16.88 -21.84
C LEU A 45 20.35 17.18 -20.71
N THR A 46 20.10 18.24 -19.94
CA THR A 46 20.95 18.61 -18.79
C THR A 46 20.95 17.51 -17.73
N GLU A 47 19.77 16.97 -17.38
CA GLU A 47 19.72 15.86 -16.41
C GLU A 47 20.36 14.59 -16.95
N LEU A 48 20.15 14.26 -18.23
CA LEU A 48 20.84 13.13 -18.84
C LEU A 48 22.36 13.29 -18.82
N GLU A 49 22.86 14.50 -19.09
CA GLU A 49 24.30 14.78 -18.98
C GLU A 49 24.81 14.59 -17.54
N MET A 50 24.06 15.05 -16.54
CA MET A 50 24.43 14.89 -15.13
C MET A 50 24.48 13.41 -14.71
N ILE A 51 23.40 12.65 -14.92
CA ILE A 51 23.30 11.27 -14.42
C ILE A 51 24.17 10.28 -15.20
N THR A 52 24.55 10.63 -16.44
CA THR A 52 25.39 9.77 -17.29
C THR A 52 26.83 10.27 -17.39
N HIS A 53 27.18 11.31 -16.63
CA HIS A 53 28.48 11.98 -16.69
C HIS A 53 28.90 12.33 -18.14
N GLY A 54 27.94 12.84 -18.92
CA GLY A 54 28.11 13.20 -20.33
C GLY A 54 28.22 12.02 -21.30
N ARG A 55 27.90 10.79 -20.87
CA ARG A 55 28.01 9.57 -21.68
C ARG A 55 26.72 8.75 -21.62
N PRO A 56 25.64 9.21 -22.28
CA PRO A 56 24.38 8.50 -22.25
C PRO A 56 24.51 7.11 -22.89
N ALA A 57 24.00 6.11 -22.19
CA ALA A 57 23.95 4.74 -22.71
C ALA A 57 23.02 4.64 -23.93
N PRO A 58 23.20 3.63 -24.81
CA PRO A 58 22.45 3.54 -26.07
C PRO A 58 20.92 3.55 -25.93
N HIS A 59 20.38 3.13 -24.78
CA HIS A 59 18.94 3.16 -24.53
C HIS A 59 18.36 4.58 -24.37
N TRP A 60 19.21 5.60 -24.16
CA TRP A 60 18.83 7.01 -24.13
C TRP A 60 18.97 7.72 -25.47
N GLN A 61 19.51 7.06 -26.51
CA GLN A 61 19.79 7.73 -27.79
C GLN A 61 18.55 8.41 -28.40
N GLY A 62 17.37 7.78 -28.30
CA GLY A 62 16.13 8.40 -28.78
C GLY A 62 15.73 9.67 -28.04
N ALA A 63 16.10 9.82 -26.77
CA ALA A 63 15.90 11.05 -25.99
C ALA A 63 16.92 12.13 -26.36
N VAL A 64 18.14 11.73 -26.73
CA VAL A 64 19.21 12.63 -27.19
C VAL A 64 18.91 13.17 -28.58
N ASP A 65 18.47 12.31 -29.50
CA ASP A 65 18.24 12.66 -30.91
C ASP A 65 17.02 13.59 -31.09
N ASP A 66 15.94 13.35 -30.35
CA ASP A 66 14.69 14.14 -30.42
C ASP A 66 14.02 14.23 -29.03
N PRO A 67 14.56 15.07 -28.11
CA PRO A 67 14.11 15.15 -26.72
C PRO A 67 12.65 15.56 -26.57
N LYS A 68 12.16 16.50 -27.40
CA LYS A 68 10.76 16.95 -27.34
C LYS A 68 9.82 15.83 -27.72
N ARG A 69 10.13 15.10 -28.79
CA ARG A 69 9.33 13.95 -29.20
C ARG A 69 9.37 12.84 -28.14
N TRP A 70 10.54 12.57 -27.57
CA TRP A 70 10.68 11.56 -26.51
C TRP A 70 9.81 11.90 -25.29
N LEU A 71 9.82 13.16 -24.83
CA LEU A 71 8.97 13.65 -23.72
C LEU A 71 7.49 13.49 -24.04
N HIS A 72 7.07 13.85 -25.25
CA HIS A 72 5.68 13.73 -25.66
C HIS A 72 5.23 12.25 -25.75
N GLU A 73 6.05 11.38 -26.34
CA GLU A 73 5.81 9.94 -26.38
C GLU A 73 5.76 9.33 -24.97
N TYR A 74 6.61 9.80 -24.05
CA TYR A 74 6.60 9.39 -22.65
C TYR A 74 5.31 9.82 -21.94
N ALA A 75 4.90 11.08 -22.10
CA ALA A 75 3.67 11.59 -21.52
C ALA A 75 2.43 10.82 -22.04
N THR A 76 2.36 10.53 -23.35
CA THR A 76 1.29 9.70 -23.94
C THR A 76 1.28 8.27 -23.40
N LEU A 77 2.46 7.68 -23.19
CA LEU A 77 2.58 6.36 -22.57
C LEU A 77 2.05 6.38 -21.13
N LEU A 78 2.46 7.35 -20.31
CA LEU A 78 1.97 7.47 -18.94
C LEU A 78 0.47 7.68 -18.87
N GLU A 79 -0.10 8.49 -19.75
CA GLU A 79 -1.56 8.67 -19.85
C GLU A 79 -2.27 7.34 -20.16
N SER A 80 -1.70 6.53 -21.05
CA SER A 80 -2.23 5.20 -21.39
C SER A 80 -2.12 4.22 -20.23
N VAL A 81 -0.97 4.19 -19.56
CA VAL A 81 -0.73 3.37 -18.37
C VAL A 81 -1.68 3.77 -17.26
N TRP A 82 -1.85 5.07 -17.01
CA TRP A 82 -2.77 5.59 -16.00
C TRP A 82 -4.21 5.17 -16.28
N SER A 83 -4.67 5.26 -17.53
CA SER A 83 -6.02 4.83 -17.90
C SER A 83 -6.26 3.35 -17.54
N ALA A 84 -5.28 2.48 -17.82
CA ALA A 84 -5.33 1.07 -17.43
C ALA A 84 -5.19 0.83 -15.91
N MET A 85 -4.37 1.64 -15.23
CA MET A 85 -4.08 1.50 -13.81
C MET A 85 -5.14 2.14 -12.90
N ASN A 86 -5.91 3.12 -13.38
CA ASN A 86 -6.87 3.88 -12.57
C ASN A 86 -7.90 2.98 -11.83
N PRO A 87 -8.48 1.92 -12.43
CA PRO A 87 -9.34 0.99 -11.69
C PRO A 87 -8.60 0.27 -10.55
N VAL A 88 -7.34 -0.13 -10.80
CA VAL A 88 -6.48 -0.76 -9.79
C VAL A 88 -6.15 0.27 -8.69
N TRP A 89 -5.77 1.49 -9.06
CA TRP A 89 -5.52 2.57 -8.12
C TRP A 89 -6.71 2.82 -7.19
N LYS A 90 -7.93 2.94 -7.75
CA LYS A 90 -9.17 3.08 -6.97
C LYS A 90 -9.40 1.90 -6.04
N ARG A 91 -9.15 0.67 -6.50
CA ARG A 91 -9.28 -0.56 -5.69
C ARG A 91 -8.32 -0.56 -4.49
N TYR A 92 -7.10 -0.06 -4.66
CA TYR A 92 -6.07 -0.10 -3.63
C TYR A 92 -5.95 1.21 -2.82
N ARG A 93 -6.68 2.27 -3.16
CA ARG A 93 -6.65 3.55 -2.42
C ARG A 93 -6.90 3.39 -0.92
N PRO A 94 -7.86 2.57 -0.44
CA PRO A 94 -8.03 2.38 1.00
C PRO A 94 -6.82 1.73 1.69
N LEU A 95 -6.06 0.88 0.98
CA LEU A 95 -4.83 0.30 1.52
C LEU A 95 -3.70 1.35 1.56
N MET A 96 -3.63 2.21 0.55
CA MET A 96 -2.72 3.36 0.53
C MET A 96 -2.99 4.31 1.70
N ASP A 97 -4.26 4.67 1.93
CA ASP A 97 -4.64 5.59 3.01
C ASP A 97 -4.30 5.00 4.40
N ARG A 98 -4.46 3.68 4.58
CA ARG A 98 -4.03 2.97 5.80
C ARG A 98 -2.52 3.01 6.00
N GLU A 99 -1.75 2.92 4.92
CA GLU A 99 -0.30 3.01 5.01
C GLU A 99 0.15 4.43 5.39
N VAL A 100 -0.47 5.46 4.82
CA VAL A 100 -0.26 6.86 5.23
C VAL A 100 -0.57 7.04 6.72
N GLU A 101 -1.67 6.46 7.22
CA GLU A 101 -2.01 6.49 8.64
C GLU A 101 -0.98 5.74 9.51
N ARG A 102 -0.52 4.56 9.07
CA ARG A 102 0.54 3.79 9.77
C ARG A 102 1.79 4.63 9.95
N VAL A 103 2.25 5.28 8.88
CA VAL A 103 3.44 6.14 8.88
C VAL A 103 3.23 7.35 9.82
N ALA A 104 2.08 8.03 9.72
CA ALA A 104 1.77 9.19 10.54
C ALA A 104 1.73 8.85 12.05
N VAL A 105 1.09 7.73 12.41
CA VAL A 105 1.03 7.24 13.80
C VAL A 105 2.42 6.88 14.30
N ALA A 106 3.24 6.20 13.49
CA ALA A 106 4.60 5.84 13.86
C ALA A 106 5.48 7.07 14.09
N ALA A 107 5.37 8.09 13.22
CA ALA A 107 6.07 9.36 13.38
C ALA A 107 5.65 10.07 14.69
N ALA A 108 4.35 10.20 14.93
CA ALA A 108 3.81 10.84 16.13
C ALA A 108 4.22 10.13 17.43
N ARG A 109 4.38 8.80 17.38
CA ARG A 109 4.80 7.97 18.52
C ARG A 109 6.31 7.81 18.65
N ARG A 110 7.12 8.48 17.81
CA ARG A 110 8.58 8.33 17.75
C ARG A 110 9.02 6.87 17.51
N SER A 111 8.21 6.12 16.76
CA SER A 111 8.44 4.73 16.40
C SER A 111 8.64 4.54 14.89
N LEU A 112 9.11 5.58 14.19
CA LEU A 112 9.33 5.55 12.75
C LEU A 112 10.35 4.49 12.33
N HIS A 113 11.29 4.12 13.20
CA HIS A 113 12.24 3.03 12.96
C HIS A 113 11.55 1.71 12.56
N VAL A 114 10.37 1.40 13.11
CA VAL A 114 9.59 0.20 12.76
C VAL A 114 9.12 0.25 11.30
N VAL A 115 8.68 1.42 10.85
CA VAL A 115 8.27 1.63 9.45
C VAL A 115 9.47 1.52 8.52
N LEU A 116 10.60 2.12 8.91
CA LEU A 116 11.83 2.16 8.12
C LEU A 116 12.47 0.78 7.95
N ASP A 117 12.44 -0.06 8.99
CA ASP A 117 12.91 -1.44 8.94
C ASP A 117 12.01 -2.32 8.04
N ASP A 118 10.71 -1.98 7.97
CA ASP A 118 9.70 -2.74 7.20
C ASP A 118 9.50 -2.24 5.75
N LEU A 119 10.30 -1.27 5.25
CA LEU A 119 10.08 -0.72 3.90
C LEU A 119 10.30 -1.76 2.78
N HIS A 120 11.25 -2.67 2.96
CA HIS A 120 11.62 -3.70 2.00
C HIS A 120 12.31 -4.86 2.75
N THR A 121 12.23 -6.08 2.22
CA THR A 121 12.80 -7.29 2.86
C THR A 121 14.29 -7.16 3.20
N ASP A 122 15.02 -6.44 2.36
CA ASP A 122 16.46 -6.20 2.53
C ASP A 122 16.79 -4.79 3.08
N CYS A 123 15.77 -4.03 3.50
CA CYS A 123 16.00 -2.78 4.24
C CYS A 123 16.36 -3.09 5.69
N ARG A 124 17.24 -2.27 6.26
CA ARG A 124 17.54 -2.29 7.69
C ARG A 124 17.73 -0.89 8.22
N PHE A 125 17.04 -0.56 9.30
CA PHE A 125 17.24 0.69 10.02
C PHE A 125 17.98 0.45 11.34
N ASP A 126 19.19 0.99 11.45
CA ASP A 126 19.99 0.88 12.67
C ASP A 126 20.76 2.17 12.94
N GLN A 127 20.79 2.59 14.21
CA GLN A 127 21.48 3.80 14.69
C GLN A 127 21.31 5.05 13.79
N GLY A 128 20.09 5.30 13.29
CA GLY A 128 19.80 6.46 12.45
C GLY A 128 20.22 6.32 10.99
N THR A 129 20.64 5.13 10.55
CA THR A 129 21.01 4.83 9.17
C THR A 129 20.04 3.79 8.59
N LEU A 130 19.38 4.13 7.48
CA LEU A 130 18.64 3.19 6.65
C LEU A 130 19.60 2.60 5.60
N SER A 131 19.73 1.28 5.56
CA SER A 131 20.56 0.55 4.59
C SER A 131 19.65 -0.32 3.71
N PHE A 132 19.94 -0.40 2.42
CA PHE A 132 19.23 -1.24 1.45
C PHE A 132 20.19 -1.63 0.30
N PRO A 133 19.88 -2.68 -0.48
CA PRO A 133 20.74 -3.09 -1.59
C PRO A 133 20.70 -2.08 -2.74
N ASP A 134 21.87 -1.70 -3.24
CA ASP A 134 22.05 -0.96 -4.49
C ASP A 134 23.26 -1.52 -5.26
N PHE A 135 23.27 -1.37 -6.58
CA PHE A 135 24.42 -1.74 -7.42
C PHE A 135 25.58 -0.76 -7.27
N GLU A 136 25.30 0.48 -6.87
CA GLU A 136 26.26 1.56 -6.67
C GLU A 136 26.20 2.03 -5.20
N PRO A 137 26.97 1.40 -4.28
CA PRO A 137 26.86 1.69 -2.86
C PRO A 137 27.40 3.08 -2.53
N GLU A 138 26.53 3.97 -2.07
CA GLU A 138 26.87 5.31 -1.63
C GLU A 138 26.13 5.68 -0.33
N ARG A 139 26.67 6.67 0.40
CA ARG A 139 26.08 7.15 1.66
C ARG A 139 25.63 8.60 1.52
N PHE A 140 24.35 8.83 1.80
CA PHE A 140 23.75 10.15 1.80
C PHE A 140 23.27 10.55 3.20
N ALA A 141 23.35 11.84 3.52
CA ALA A 141 22.87 12.38 4.79
C ALA A 141 21.59 13.18 4.56
N ILE A 142 20.47 12.83 5.21
CA ILE A 142 19.18 13.53 5.02
C ILE A 142 19.26 15.01 5.48
N GLU A 143 20.05 15.28 6.51
CA GLU A 143 20.18 16.63 7.12
C GLU A 143 18.80 17.23 7.46
N SER A 144 18.56 18.50 7.11
CA SER A 144 17.28 19.19 7.33
C SER A 144 16.26 18.99 6.21
N ARG A 145 16.56 18.21 5.17
CA ARG A 145 15.72 18.05 3.97
C ARG A 145 14.46 17.22 4.26
N GLY A 146 14.50 16.38 5.28
CA GLY A 146 13.41 15.48 5.63
C GLY A 146 13.30 14.27 4.69
N LEU A 147 12.43 13.33 5.06
CA LEU A 147 12.21 12.07 4.37
C LEU A 147 10.73 11.92 3.98
N VAL A 148 10.48 11.74 2.69
CA VAL A 148 9.15 11.39 2.15
C VAL A 148 9.10 9.89 1.89
N LEU A 149 8.11 9.23 2.46
CA LEU A 149 7.83 7.80 2.23
C LEU A 149 6.70 7.69 1.22
N MET A 150 6.96 7.08 0.06
CA MET A 150 6.03 6.93 -1.05
C MET A 150 5.63 5.45 -1.24
N PRO A 151 4.50 4.99 -0.70
CA PRO A 151 4.06 3.63 -0.94
C PRO A 151 3.62 3.46 -2.40
N MET A 152 3.97 2.33 -3.01
CA MET A 152 3.79 2.07 -4.44
C MET A 152 2.97 0.80 -4.69
N LEU A 153 2.14 0.83 -5.74
CA LEU A 153 1.53 -0.38 -6.30
C LEU A 153 2.57 -1.11 -7.17
N ALA A 154 3.55 -1.74 -6.52
CA ALA A 154 4.70 -2.35 -7.16
C ALA A 154 5.00 -3.75 -6.60
N GLY A 155 5.85 -4.51 -7.30
CA GLY A 155 6.28 -5.82 -6.82
C GLY A 155 7.06 -5.74 -5.50
N PRO A 156 7.18 -6.84 -4.75
CA PRO A 156 7.81 -6.86 -3.43
C PRO A 156 9.29 -6.44 -3.42
N ASN A 157 9.95 -6.46 -4.58
CA ASN A 157 11.36 -6.06 -4.74
C ASN A 157 11.53 -4.65 -5.30
N ALA A 158 10.43 -3.90 -5.48
CA ALA A 158 10.49 -2.56 -6.06
C ALA A 158 10.88 -1.54 -5.00
N PHE A 159 12.07 -0.97 -5.13
CA PHE A 159 12.55 0.10 -4.27
C PHE A 159 13.18 1.16 -5.17
N ILE A 160 12.77 2.41 -5.00
CA ILE A 160 13.28 3.55 -5.79
C ILE A 160 13.48 4.73 -4.86
N THR A 161 14.60 5.43 -5.00
CA THR A 161 14.95 6.52 -4.09
C THR A 161 15.52 7.70 -4.84
N ARG A 162 15.34 8.88 -4.26
CA ARG A 162 16.13 10.08 -4.59
C ARG A 162 16.78 10.57 -3.30
N LEU A 163 18.10 10.46 -3.22
CA LEU A 163 18.87 10.65 -1.98
C LEU A 163 19.63 12.00 -1.95
N ASP A 164 19.86 12.57 -3.12
CA ASP A 164 20.61 13.80 -3.38
C ASP A 164 19.71 15.01 -3.71
N GLY A 165 18.39 14.82 -3.76
CA GLY A 165 17.43 15.89 -4.03
C GLY A 165 17.58 17.08 -3.06
N PRO A 166 17.57 18.33 -3.54
CA PRO A 166 17.85 19.50 -2.70
C PRO A 166 16.75 19.78 -1.66
N ASP A 167 15.50 19.46 -1.99
CA ASP A 167 14.34 19.83 -1.19
C ASP A 167 13.95 18.76 -0.16
N ALA A 168 14.04 17.49 -0.55
CA ALA A 168 13.69 16.34 0.28
C ALA A 168 14.38 15.08 -0.24
N VAL A 169 14.63 14.14 0.69
CA VAL A 169 14.93 12.75 0.33
C VAL A 169 13.59 12.00 0.22
N TRP A 170 13.42 11.19 -0.81
CA TRP A 170 12.23 10.34 -0.91
C TRP A 170 12.59 8.88 -1.20
N ALA A 171 11.78 7.99 -0.64
CA ALA A 171 11.88 6.55 -0.83
C ALA A 171 10.53 5.97 -1.23
N GLY A 172 10.46 5.45 -2.45
CA GLY A 172 9.38 4.65 -2.99
C GLY A 172 9.54 3.19 -2.60
N TYR A 173 8.53 2.60 -1.97
CA TYR A 173 8.56 1.22 -1.48
C TYR A 173 7.26 0.47 -1.76
N PRO A 174 7.26 -0.88 -1.80
CA PRO A 174 6.07 -1.65 -2.09
C PRO A 174 5.01 -1.42 -1.00
N LEU A 175 3.77 -1.15 -1.40
CA LEU A 175 2.66 -0.99 -0.47
C LEU A 175 2.48 -2.26 0.39
N PRO A 176 2.64 -2.18 1.73
CA PRO A 176 2.49 -3.35 2.59
C PRO A 176 1.12 -4.01 2.45
N GLY A 177 1.09 -5.34 2.35
CA GLY A 177 -0.14 -6.13 2.18
C GLY A 177 -0.66 -6.23 0.73
N LEU A 178 0.05 -5.65 -0.25
CA LEU A 178 -0.25 -5.80 -1.69
C LEU A 178 -0.11 -7.26 -2.15
N ALA A 179 0.98 -7.95 -1.78
CA ALA A 179 1.26 -9.34 -2.15
C ALA A 179 0.36 -10.35 -1.42
N ASP A 180 -0.10 -10.02 -0.21
CA ASP A 180 -1.01 -10.84 0.60
C ASP A 180 -2.45 -10.85 0.06
N GLY A 181 -2.72 -10.10 -1.02
CA GLY A 181 -4.07 -9.88 -1.51
C GLY A 181 -4.96 -9.16 -0.50
N ARG A 182 -4.40 -8.42 0.48
CA ARG A 182 -5.19 -7.73 1.52
C ARG A 182 -6.06 -6.60 0.97
N ALA A 183 -5.74 -6.06 -0.22
CA ALA A 183 -6.69 -5.19 -0.92
C ALA A 183 -7.81 -5.96 -1.65
N SER A 184 -7.63 -7.26 -1.89
CA SER A 184 -8.72 -8.11 -2.36
C SER A 184 -9.82 -8.30 -1.32
N ALA A 185 -9.57 -7.98 -0.05
CA ALA A 185 -10.61 -7.95 0.99
C ALA A 185 -11.53 -6.70 0.86
N ALA A 186 -11.07 -5.63 0.19
CA ALA A 186 -11.85 -4.39 0.05
C ALA A 186 -12.58 -4.26 -1.29
N ALA A 187 -12.19 -5.00 -2.32
CA ALA A 187 -12.82 -4.92 -3.63
C ALA A 187 -12.80 -6.28 -4.34
N GLY A 188 -13.97 -6.91 -4.38
CA GLY A 188 -14.30 -8.04 -5.24
C GLY A 188 -13.82 -9.40 -4.74
N ARG A 189 -14.52 -9.97 -3.76
CA ARG A 189 -14.78 -11.42 -3.69
C ARG A 189 -16.27 -11.61 -3.42
N HIS A 190 -16.98 -12.09 -4.43
CA HIS A 190 -18.28 -12.76 -4.26
C HIS A 190 -18.03 -14.18 -4.74
N ASP A 191 -17.93 -15.10 -3.77
CA ASP A 191 -18.54 -16.43 -3.77
C ASP A 191 -17.89 -17.27 -2.67
N GLY A 192 -18.37 -17.09 -1.43
CA GLY A 192 -18.03 -17.91 -0.28
C GLY A 192 -17.74 -17.09 0.97
N ASP A 193 -18.62 -17.14 1.97
CA ASP A 193 -18.42 -16.53 3.28
C ASP A 193 -17.15 -17.10 3.93
N GLY A 194 -16.03 -16.37 3.82
CA GLY A 194 -14.72 -16.78 4.34
C GLY A 194 -14.75 -17.06 5.84
N LEU A 195 -15.66 -16.40 6.56
CA LEU A 195 -15.87 -16.65 7.98
C LEU A 195 -16.57 -17.99 8.20
N ALA A 196 -17.54 -18.35 7.36
CA ALA A 196 -18.13 -19.69 7.36
C ALA A 196 -17.13 -20.77 6.95
N PHE A 197 -16.15 -20.50 6.09
CA PHE A 197 -15.11 -21.49 5.78
C PHE A 197 -14.25 -21.83 7.00
N VAL A 198 -13.80 -20.81 7.74
CA VAL A 198 -12.90 -20.99 8.89
C VAL A 198 -13.65 -21.43 10.16
N THR A 199 -14.87 -20.92 10.35
CA THR A 199 -15.64 -21.14 11.58
C THR A 199 -16.85 -22.05 11.38
N GLY A 200 -17.19 -22.45 10.16
CA GLY A 200 -18.44 -23.16 9.87
C GLY A 200 -19.66 -22.22 9.90
N ALA A 201 -20.66 -22.53 9.07
CA ALA A 201 -21.83 -21.68 8.82
C ALA A 201 -22.51 -21.14 10.09
N VAL A 202 -22.89 -22.02 11.02
CA VAL A 202 -23.64 -21.62 12.23
C VAL A 202 -22.85 -20.67 13.15
N ARG A 203 -21.53 -20.87 13.25
CA ARG A 203 -20.68 -19.98 14.07
C ARG A 203 -20.44 -18.65 13.36
N SER A 204 -20.33 -18.66 12.03
CA SER A 204 -20.30 -17.44 11.21
C SER A 204 -21.55 -16.60 11.43
N ASP A 205 -22.73 -17.20 11.29
CA ASP A 205 -24.03 -16.53 11.48
C ASP A 205 -24.18 -15.91 12.86
N ILE A 206 -23.78 -16.65 13.91
CA ILE A 206 -23.78 -16.16 15.29
C ILE A 206 -22.85 -14.96 15.43
N LEU A 207 -21.61 -15.08 14.95
CA LEU A 207 -20.66 -13.99 14.99
C LEU A 207 -21.25 -12.80 14.25
N LEU A 208 -21.62 -12.91 12.98
CA LEU A 208 -22.19 -11.84 12.14
C LEU A 208 -23.41 -11.13 12.74
N SER A 209 -24.26 -11.85 13.48
CA SER A 209 -25.44 -11.28 14.14
C SER A 209 -25.12 -10.40 15.35
N LEU A 210 -24.02 -10.67 16.06
CA LEU A 210 -23.61 -9.96 17.28
C LEU A 210 -22.94 -8.60 17.00
N LYS A 211 -23.53 -7.76 16.14
CA LYS A 211 -23.10 -6.35 15.94
C LYS A 211 -23.33 -5.49 17.18
N ARG A 212 -24.25 -5.93 18.03
CA ARG A 212 -24.55 -5.39 19.37
C ARG A 212 -24.85 -6.57 20.30
N PRO A 213 -24.73 -6.40 21.64
CA PRO A 213 -25.09 -7.46 22.57
C PRO A 213 -26.54 -7.94 22.38
N MET A 214 -26.76 -9.25 22.36
CA MET A 214 -28.09 -9.87 22.19
C MET A 214 -28.31 -11.01 23.18
N THR A 215 -29.56 -11.26 23.59
CA THR A 215 -29.87 -12.43 24.41
C THR A 215 -29.81 -13.71 23.60
N MET A 216 -29.53 -14.85 24.24
CA MET A 216 -29.52 -16.18 23.59
C MET A 216 -30.83 -16.47 22.84
N GLY A 217 -31.97 -16.10 23.43
CA GLY A 217 -33.28 -16.29 22.81
C GLY A 217 -33.52 -15.37 21.60
N ALA A 218 -33.03 -14.12 21.66
CA ALA A 218 -33.10 -13.21 20.51
C ALA A 218 -32.20 -13.67 19.36
N LEU A 219 -31.02 -14.20 19.69
CA LEU A 219 -30.07 -14.75 18.72
C LEU A 219 -30.64 -15.98 18.00
N ALA A 220 -31.20 -16.94 18.75
CA ALA A 220 -31.83 -18.13 18.17
C ALA A 220 -33.01 -17.80 17.25
N ARG A 221 -33.88 -16.88 17.66
CA ARG A 221 -35.00 -16.42 16.81
C ARG A 221 -34.52 -15.68 15.57
N GLY A 222 -33.54 -14.79 15.70
CA GLY A 222 -33.03 -13.98 14.59
C GLY A 222 -32.34 -14.82 13.51
N LEU A 223 -31.69 -15.92 13.90
CA LEU A 223 -31.00 -16.83 12.99
C LEU A 223 -31.83 -18.03 12.53
N GLN A 224 -33.05 -18.19 13.02
CA GLN A 224 -33.92 -19.34 12.75
C GLN A 224 -33.28 -20.71 13.09
N TYR A 225 -32.39 -20.73 14.09
CA TYR A 225 -31.81 -21.97 14.62
C TYR A 225 -32.52 -22.45 15.88
N ALA A 226 -32.52 -23.76 16.11
CA ALA A 226 -33.03 -24.34 17.34
C ALA A 226 -32.23 -23.82 18.56
N PRO A 227 -32.87 -23.52 19.71
CA PRO A 227 -32.19 -22.96 20.88
C PRO A 227 -31.01 -23.80 21.38
N ASN A 228 -31.11 -25.13 21.30
CA ASN A 228 -30.03 -26.05 21.66
C ASN A 228 -28.80 -25.91 20.74
N THR A 229 -29.01 -25.65 19.46
CA THR A 229 -27.96 -25.47 18.44
C THR A 229 -27.20 -24.18 18.72
N VAL A 230 -27.91 -23.07 18.95
CA VAL A 230 -27.27 -21.79 19.31
C VAL A 230 -26.52 -21.89 20.63
N THR A 231 -27.07 -22.58 21.63
CA THR A 231 -26.39 -22.81 22.92
C THR A 231 -25.06 -23.54 22.72
N TYR A 232 -25.10 -24.68 22.02
CA TYR A 232 -23.91 -25.47 21.72
C TYR A 232 -22.82 -24.69 20.98
N HIS A 233 -23.19 -23.90 19.97
CA HIS A 233 -22.20 -23.13 19.20
C HIS A 233 -21.67 -21.92 19.97
N CYS A 234 -22.50 -21.27 20.80
CA CYS A 234 -22.03 -20.21 21.70
C CYS A 234 -21.04 -20.76 22.74
N ASP A 235 -21.26 -21.95 23.32
CA ASP A 235 -20.31 -22.54 24.26
C ASP A 235 -18.92 -22.74 23.63
N ARG A 236 -18.89 -23.18 22.36
CA ARG A 236 -17.64 -23.33 21.60
C ARG A 236 -16.98 -22.00 21.26
N LEU A 237 -17.76 -20.98 20.91
CA LEU A 237 -17.24 -19.64 20.63
C LEU A 237 -16.72 -18.96 21.89
N GLU A 238 -17.37 -19.16 23.04
CA GLU A 238 -16.91 -18.65 24.33
C GLU A 238 -15.62 -19.36 24.77
N SER A 239 -15.55 -20.69 24.63
CA SER A 239 -14.33 -21.47 24.89
C SER A 239 -13.15 -21.06 24.00
N ALA A 240 -13.43 -20.57 22.78
CA ALA A 240 -12.43 -20.03 21.86
C ALA A 240 -12.08 -18.55 22.12
N GLY A 241 -12.71 -17.90 23.11
CA GLY A 241 -12.51 -16.48 23.43
C GLY A 241 -13.07 -15.51 22.38
N LEU A 242 -14.04 -15.94 21.56
CA LEU A 242 -14.64 -15.14 20.50
C LEU A 242 -15.92 -14.43 20.96
N ILE A 243 -16.60 -14.96 21.97
CA ILE A 243 -17.72 -14.26 22.61
C ILE A 243 -17.55 -14.27 24.12
N VAL A 244 -18.29 -13.38 24.78
CA VAL A 244 -18.49 -13.40 26.23
C VAL A 244 -19.97 -13.33 26.55
N ARG A 245 -20.36 -13.94 27.67
CA ARG A 245 -21.69 -13.82 28.23
C ARG A 245 -21.70 -12.88 29.41
N ARG A 246 -22.64 -11.92 29.42
CA ARG A 246 -22.84 -10.97 30.51
C ARG A 246 -24.27 -11.03 30.99
N ARG A 247 -24.44 -11.21 32.31
CA ARG A 247 -25.77 -11.16 32.93
C ARG A 247 -26.15 -9.70 33.19
N GLN A 248 -27.30 -9.29 32.68
CA GLN A 248 -27.88 -7.97 32.92
C GLN A 248 -29.32 -8.17 33.44
N GLY A 249 -29.49 -8.00 34.75
CA GLY A 249 -30.74 -8.29 35.44
C GLY A 249 -31.13 -9.77 35.35
N ARG A 250 -32.29 -10.06 34.75
CA ARG A 250 -32.82 -11.42 34.59
C ARG A 250 -32.39 -12.08 33.29
N GLU A 251 -31.69 -11.37 32.41
CA GLU A 251 -31.30 -11.84 31.08
C GLU A 251 -29.78 -12.03 30.96
N ILE A 252 -29.36 -12.93 30.07
CA ILE A 252 -27.96 -13.14 29.69
C ILE A 252 -27.79 -12.65 28.26
N TYR A 253 -26.90 -11.68 28.10
CA TYR A 253 -26.48 -11.14 26.82
C TYR A 253 -25.19 -11.81 26.36
N VAL A 254 -25.10 -12.03 25.06
CA VAL A 254 -23.93 -12.49 24.35
C VAL A 254 -23.35 -11.30 23.61
N GLU A 255 -22.04 -11.15 23.67
CA GLU A 255 -21.30 -10.06 23.03
C GLU A 255 -20.03 -10.60 22.37
N ARG A 256 -19.62 -10.01 21.24
CA ARG A 256 -18.32 -10.33 20.63
C ARG A 256 -17.18 -9.80 21.49
N THR A 257 -16.10 -10.55 21.59
CA THR A 257 -14.84 -9.99 22.07
C THR A 257 -14.19 -9.11 21.01
N PRO A 258 -13.21 -8.25 21.38
CA PRO A 258 -12.38 -7.56 20.40
C PRO A 258 -11.70 -8.51 19.40
N ARG A 259 -11.31 -9.71 19.87
CA ARG A 259 -10.72 -10.76 19.02
C ARG A 259 -11.69 -11.24 17.94
N ALA A 260 -12.96 -11.43 18.28
CA ALA A 260 -13.98 -11.78 17.30
C ALA A 260 -14.34 -10.63 16.37
N ALA A 261 -14.27 -9.38 16.81
CA ALA A 261 -14.46 -8.23 15.93
C ALA A 261 -13.40 -8.22 14.81
N ILE A 262 -12.12 -8.42 15.17
CA ILE A 262 -11.02 -8.56 14.20
C ILE A 262 -11.24 -9.77 13.29
N LEU A 263 -11.63 -10.93 13.84
CA LEU A 263 -11.88 -12.13 13.02
C LEU A 263 -13.00 -11.90 12.00
N VAL A 264 -14.10 -11.27 12.41
CA VAL A 264 -15.22 -10.94 11.50
C VAL A 264 -14.75 -9.95 10.45
N GLU A 265 -14.01 -8.91 10.81
CA GLU A 265 -13.46 -7.94 9.86
C GLU A 265 -12.54 -8.59 8.80
N LEU A 266 -11.75 -9.58 9.21
CA LEU A 266 -10.81 -10.27 8.32
C LEU A 266 -11.48 -11.26 7.36
N PHE A 267 -12.64 -11.83 7.70
CA PHE A 267 -13.18 -12.99 6.99
C PHE A 267 -14.66 -12.89 6.57
N ALA A 268 -15.44 -11.94 7.10
CA ALA A 268 -16.81 -11.71 6.64
C ALA A 268 -16.80 -10.89 5.35
N THR A 269 -16.91 -11.54 4.20
CA THR A 269 -17.11 -10.88 2.90
C THR A 269 -18.13 -11.65 2.09
#